data_AF-A0A183I3J5-F1
#
_entry.id   AF-A0A183I3J5-F1
#
_cell.length_a   1.000
_cell.length_b   1.000
_cell.length_c   1.000
_cell.angle_alpha   90.00
_cell.angle_beta   90.00
_cell.angle_gamma   90.00
#
_symmetry.space_group_name_H-M   'P 1'
#
loop_
_entity.id
_entity.type
_entity.pdbx_description
1 polymer ?
#
loop_
_entity_poly.entity_id
_entity_poly.type
_entity_poly.pdbx_seq_one_letter_code
_entity_poly.pdbx_strand_id
1 'polypeptide(L)' 'MAAHPVGVSSFPQPPEYARQYTDANVAKKNVLPPPIIPSEFTVFGEEYNFEEVSIFFYPKRFVFFFFFFLLNLDYFYFS' A
#
# COMPACT_ATOMS: atom_id res chain seq x y z
N MET A 1 4.06 -49.58 8.42
CA MET A 1 3.34 -48.31 8.69
C MET A 1 3.21 -47.58 7.37
N ALA A 2 2.01 -47.55 6.79
CA ALA A 2 1.76 -46.83 5.55
C ALA A 2 1.71 -45.33 5.85
N ALA A 3 2.61 -44.55 5.26
CA ALA A 3 2.58 -43.10 5.32
C ALA A 3 1.36 -42.61 4.52
N HIS A 4 0.40 -42.00 5.19
CA HIS A 4 -0.76 -41.39 4.54
C HIS A 4 -0.27 -40.23 3.64
N PRO A 5 -0.71 -40.12 2.37
CA PRO A 5 -0.39 -38.98 1.54
C PRO A 5 -0.95 -37.73 2.22
N VAL A 6 -0.07 -36.77 2.52
CA VAL A 6 -0.45 -35.44 3.03
C VAL A 6 -1.47 -34.89 2.05
N GLY A 7 -2.71 -34.72 2.53
CA GLY A 7 -3.85 -34.30 1.72
C GLY A 7 -3.49 -33.02 0.96
N VAL A 8 -3.40 -33.14 -0.36
CA VAL A 8 -3.04 -32.03 -1.25
C VAL A 8 -4.25 -31.13 -1.44
N SER A 9 -4.43 -30.20 -0.50
CA SER A 9 -5.33 -29.06 -0.73
C SER A 9 -4.84 -28.30 -1.96
N SER A 10 -5.75 -28.01 -2.90
CA SER A 10 -5.45 -27.13 -4.04
C SER A 10 -5.24 -25.68 -3.62
N PHE A 11 -5.61 -25.34 -2.37
CA PHE A 11 -5.34 -24.02 -1.81
C PHE A 11 -3.89 -23.93 -1.35
N PRO A 12 -3.20 -22.81 -1.66
CA PRO A 12 -1.86 -22.58 -1.16
C PRO A 12 -1.86 -22.58 0.37
N GLN A 13 -0.76 -23.08 0.95
CA GLN A 13 -0.58 -22.97 2.39
C GLN A 13 -0.51 -21.49 2.79
N PRO A 14 -1.02 -21.14 3.98
CA PRO A 14 -0.86 -19.79 4.51
C PRO A 14 0.63 -19.39 4.57
N PRO A 15 0.95 -18.11 4.40
CA PRO A 15 2.31 -17.62 4.52
C PRO A 15 2.92 -17.88 5.91
N GLU A 16 4.24 -18.11 5.95
CA GLU A 16 4.97 -18.39 7.20
C GLU A 16 4.82 -17.28 8.25
N TYR A 17 4.80 -16.01 7.82
CA TYR A 17 4.64 -14.87 8.74
C TYR A 17 3.30 -14.90 9.49
N ALA A 18 2.27 -15.56 8.94
CA ALA A 18 0.96 -15.65 9.60
C ALA A 18 1.05 -16.39 10.95
N ARG A 19 2.03 -17.30 11.12
CA ARG A 19 2.24 -18.04 12.37
C ARG A 19 2.59 -17.15 13.57
N GLN A 20 3.09 -15.94 13.32
CA GLN A 20 3.51 -15.02 14.38
C GLN A 20 2.38 -14.17 14.94
N TYR A 21 1.23 -14.13 14.25
CA TYR A 21 0.02 -13.42 14.70
C TYR A 21 -0.73 -14.24 15.76
N THR A 22 -0.18 -14.27 16.97
CA THR A 22 -0.81 -14.89 18.16
C THR A 22 -1.29 -13.80 19.11
N ASP A 23 -2.33 -14.07 19.91
CA ASP A 23 -2.86 -13.12 20.90
C ASP A 23 -1.76 -12.59 21.84
N ALA A 24 -0.82 -13.45 22.22
CA ALA A 24 0.32 -13.09 23.07
C ALA A 24 1.29 -12.11 22.37
N ASN A 25 1.57 -12.30 21.08
CA ASN A 25 2.43 -11.40 20.31
C ASN A 25 1.73 -10.08 19.99
N VAL A 26 0.42 -10.11 19.71
CA VAL A 26 -0.41 -8.92 19.51
C VAL A 26 -0.44 -8.07 20.78
N ALA A 27 -0.71 -8.70 21.94
CA ALA A 27 -0.72 -8.00 23.22
C ALA A 27 0.65 -7.38 23.57
N LYS A 28 1.74 -8.05 23.20
CA LYS A 28 3.13 -7.56 23.40
C LYS A 28 3.59 -6.57 22.32
N LYS A 29 2.76 -6.26 21.31
CA LYS A 29 3.13 -5.52 20.09
C LYS A 29 4.38 -6.09 19.39
N ASN A 30 4.62 -7.39 19.56
CA ASN A 30 5.72 -8.13 18.97
C ASN A 30 5.25 -8.87 17.71
N VAL A 31 4.48 -8.17 16.88
CA VAL A 31 4.00 -8.66 15.59
C VAL A 31 4.88 -8.03 14.52
N LEU A 32 5.27 -8.79 13.51
CA LEU A 32 6.05 -8.24 12.42
C LEU A 32 5.29 -7.05 11.80
N PRO A 33 6.00 -5.97 11.46
CA PRO A 33 5.37 -4.89 10.71
C PRO A 33 4.81 -5.45 9.40
N PRO A 34 3.70 -4.88 8.89
CA PRO A 34 3.18 -5.29 7.59
C PRO A 34 4.29 -5.17 6.54
N PRO A 35 4.35 -6.10 5.57
CA PRO A 35 5.33 -6.02 4.50
C PRO A 35 5.18 -4.68 3.77
N ILE A 36 6.32 -4.11 3.37
CA ILE A 36 6.36 -2.87 2.59
C ILE A 36 5.66 -3.16 1.26
N ILE A 37 4.59 -2.41 0.99
CA ILE A 37 3.89 -2.48 -0.29
C ILE A 37 4.76 -1.73 -1.30
N PRO A 38 5.25 -2.38 -2.37
CA PRO A 38 6.02 -1.70 -3.38
C PRO A 38 5.12 -0.72 -4.15
N SER A 39 5.65 0.48 -4.44
CA SER A 39 4.99 1.47 -5.29
C SER A 39 4.88 0.99 -6.74
N GLU A 40 5.78 0.10 -7.15
CA GLU A 40 5.89 -0.45 -8.48
C GLU A 40 5.69 -1.97 -8.45
N PHE A 41 4.77 -2.48 -9.27
CA PHE A 41 4.49 -3.91 -9.33
C PHE A 41 4.05 -4.31 -10.73
N THR A 42 4.48 -5.50 -11.17
CA THR A 42 4.10 -6.05 -12.48
C THR A 42 2.95 -7.02 -12.31
N VAL A 43 1.83 -6.79 -12.99
CA VAL A 43 0.69 -7.72 -13.00
C VAL A 43 0.33 -8.02 -14.44
N PHE A 44 0.19 -9.31 -14.77
CA PHE A 44 -0.18 -9.77 -16.12
C PHE A 44 0.75 -9.27 -17.25
N GLY A 45 1.99 -8.89 -16.91
CA GLY A 45 2.96 -8.36 -17.88
C GLY A 45 2.88 -6.84 -18.09
N GLU A 46 2.02 -6.14 -17.36
CA GLU A 46 1.95 -4.68 -17.33
C GLU A 46 2.61 -4.13 -16.06
N GLU A 47 3.37 -3.06 -16.20
CA GLU A 47 4.04 -2.36 -15.09
C GLU A 47 3.09 -1.31 -14.51
N TYR A 48 2.80 -1.41 -13.21
CA TYR A 48 1.93 -0.49 -12.48
C TYR A 48 2.77 0.32 -11.50
N ASN A 49 2.60 1.65 -11.49
CA ASN A 49 3.22 2.57 -10.54
C ASN A 49 2.14 3.37 -9.78
N PHE A 50 2.10 3.26 -8.46
CA PHE A 50 1.14 3.97 -7.60
C PHE A 50 1.34 5.49 -7.55
N GLU A 51 2.57 5.98 -7.77
CA GLU A 51 2.87 7.42 -7.74
C GLU A 51 2.29 8.14 -8.96
N GLU A 52 2.31 7.49 -10.12
CA GLU A 52 1.76 8.03 -11.37
C GLU A 52 0.23 8.18 -11.33
N VAL A 53 -0.45 7.29 -10.59
CA VAL A 53 -1.91 7.31 -10.40
C VAL A 53 -2.36 8.45 -9.47
N SER A 54 -1.49 8.92 -8.58
CA SER A 54 -1.84 9.98 -7.59
C SER A 54 -2.10 11.35 -8.24
N ILE A 55 -1.54 11.62 -9.41
CA ILE A 55 -1.67 12.90 -10.13
C ILE A 55 -3.05 13.11 -10.77
N PHE A 56 -3.81 12.02 -11.00
CA PHE A 56 -5.15 12.10 -11.59
C PHE A 56 -6.28 12.36 -10.57
N PHE A 57 -6.01 12.28 -9.27
CA PHE A 57 -7.03 12.48 -8.22
C PHE A 57 -7.16 13.93 -7.73
N TYR A 58 -6.26 14.84 -8.11
CA TYR A 58 -6.52 16.26 -7.89
C TYR A 58 -7.49 16.76 -8.97
N PRO A 59 -8.71 17.18 -8.60
CA PRO A 59 -9.60 17.75 -9.60
C PRO A 59 -8.88 18.97 -10.18
N LYS A 60 -8.79 19.08 -11.51
CA LYS A 60 -8.10 20.18 -12.21
C LYS A 60 -8.46 21.58 -11.68
N ARG A 61 -9.66 21.72 -11.10
CA ARG A 61 -10.12 22.90 -10.37
C ARG A 61 -9.29 23.20 -9.11
N PHE A 62 -8.96 22.20 -8.28
CA PHE A 62 -8.16 22.37 -7.07
C PHE A 62 -6.72 22.81 -7.39
N VAL A 63 -6.11 22.26 -8.43
CA VAL A 63 -4.77 22.70 -8.87
C VAL A 63 -4.80 24.14 -9.39
N PHE A 64 -5.81 24.50 -10.18
CA PHE A 64 -6.00 25.89 -10.64
C PHE A 64 -6.23 26.86 -9.47
N PHE A 65 -7.09 26.51 -8.52
CA PHE A 65 -7.35 27.35 -7.33
C PHE A 65 -6.14 27.44 -6.41
N PHE A 66 -5.36 26.37 -6.23
CA PHE A 66 -4.15 26.38 -5.42
C PHE A 66 -3.05 27.26 -6.05
N PHE A 67 -2.84 27.15 -7.37
CA PHE A 67 -1.91 28.02 -8.09
C PHE A 67 -2.37 29.48 -8.09
N PHE A 68 -3.67 29.74 -8.30
CA PHE A 68 -4.22 31.09 -8.24
C PHE A 68 -4.08 31.68 -6.83
N PHE A 69 -4.36 30.90 -5.79
CA PHE A 69 -4.22 31.33 -4.40
C PHE A 69 -2.76 31.66 -4.04
N LEU A 70 -1.79 30.83 -4.44
CA LEU A 70 -0.36 31.09 -4.24
C LEU A 70 0.11 32.38 -4.94
N LEU A 71 -0.28 32.59 -6.20
CA LEU A 71 0.10 33.80 -6.94
C LEU A 71 -0.53 35.08 -6.38
N ASN A 72 -1.70 34.99 -5.73
CA ASN A 72 -2.34 36.14 -5.08
C ASN A 72 -1.89 36.32 -3.62
N LEU A 73 -1.31 35.31 -2.98
CA LEU A 73 -0.73 35.40 -1.64
C LEU A 73 0.46 36.37 -1.62
N ASP A 74 1.31 36.31 -2.65
CA ASP A 74 2.45 37.23 -2.82
C ASP A 74 1.97 38.68 -3.01
N TYR A 75 0.85 38.90 -3.70
CA TYR A 75 0.26 40.23 -3.91
C TYR A 75 -0.30 40.83 -2.62
N PHE A 76 -0.86 40.00 -1.74
CA PHE A 76 -1.46 40.44 -0.47
C PHE A 76 -0.41 40.66 0.64
N TYR A 77 0.76 40.04 0.53
CA TYR A 77 1.83 40.16 1.53
C TYR A 77 2.82 41.31 1.25
N PHE A 78 2.83 41.84 0.02
CA PHE A 78 3.68 42.96 -0.41
C PHE A 78 2.93 44.29 -0.66
N SER A 79 1.65 44.37 -0.32
CA SER A 79 0.84 45.61 -0.33
C SER A 79 0.55 46.13 1.07
#